data_AF-A0A3R7N940-F1
#
_entry.id   AF-A0A3R7N940-F1
#
_cell.length_a   1.000
_cell.length_b   1.000
_cell.length_c   1.000
_cell.angle_alpha   90.00
_cell.angle_beta   90.00
_cell.angle_gamma   90.00
#
_symmetry.space_group_name_H-M   'P 1'
#
loop_
_entity.id
_entity.type
_entity.pdbx_description
1 polymer ?
#
loop_
_entity_poly.entity_id
_entity_poly.type
_entity_poly.pdbx_seq_one_letter_code
_entity_poly.pdbx_strand_id
1 'polypeptide(L)'
;MPPSSAAAASRTYLQDRVQRHYLEVLPSRWRAVLSRLAKNTQLRQKADVVVDNNLLSDIQADFDLIHALLAEEHRIYREGVTCLCSPASSGEAETRRLAAAQQLMQGMLSCIAMKELLIAHWKGALLDTSPSTLRVYCHACISNPHVSATNVERLLALYTLP
;
A
#
# COMPACT_ATOMS: atom_id res chain seq x y z
N MET A 1 -5.66 -33.59 12.87
CA MET A 1 -6.30 -32.56 13.71
C MET A 1 -6.81 -31.46 12.79
N PRO A 2 -8.03 -30.93 12.99
CA PRO A 2 -8.52 -29.80 12.20
C PRO A 2 -7.67 -28.55 12.48
N PRO A 3 -7.45 -27.67 11.48
CA PRO A 3 -6.74 -26.41 11.71
C PRO A 3 -7.52 -25.59 12.75
N SER A 4 -6.79 -25.05 13.74
CA SER A 4 -7.35 -24.06 14.66
C SER A 4 -8.02 -22.94 13.87
N SER A 5 -9.20 -22.48 14.31
CA SER A 5 -9.98 -21.41 13.66
C SER A 5 -9.15 -20.16 13.37
N ALA A 6 -8.13 -19.88 14.19
CA ALA A 6 -7.21 -18.77 14.00
C ALA A 6 -6.30 -18.95 12.76
N ALA A 7 -5.75 -20.15 12.55
CA ALA A 7 -4.90 -20.44 11.39
C ALA A 7 -5.68 -20.43 10.06
N ALA A 8 -6.98 -20.73 10.10
CA ALA A 8 -7.86 -20.53 8.93
C ALA A 8 -8.04 -19.04 8.63
N ALA A 9 -8.31 -18.21 9.63
CA ALA A 9 -8.46 -16.76 9.46
C ALA A 9 -7.19 -16.09 8.94
N SER A 10 -6.00 -16.45 9.46
CA SER A 10 -4.72 -15.93 8.98
C SER A 10 -4.46 -16.28 7.51
N ARG A 11 -4.82 -17.49 7.07
CA ARG A 11 -4.71 -17.89 5.65
C ARG A 11 -5.65 -17.10 4.74
N THR A 12 -6.91 -16.97 5.14
CA THR A 12 -7.89 -16.16 4.40
C THR A 12 -7.43 -14.70 4.28
N TYR A 13 -6.92 -14.11 5.35
CA TYR A 13 -6.36 -12.76 5.31
C TYR A 13 -5.20 -12.65 4.30
N LEU A 14 -4.22 -13.56 4.35
CA LEU A 14 -3.07 -13.52 3.45
C LEU A 14 -3.47 -13.69 1.97
N GLN A 15 -4.41 -14.57 1.68
CA GLN A 15 -4.89 -14.82 0.30
C GLN A 15 -5.77 -13.68 -0.22
N ASP A 16 -6.80 -13.30 0.52
CA ASP A 16 -7.80 -12.36 0.01
C ASP A 16 -7.37 -10.91 0.17
N ARG A 17 -6.80 -10.57 1.33
CA ARG A 17 -6.49 -9.18 1.67
C ARG A 17 -5.11 -8.78 1.18
N VAL A 18 -4.09 -9.62 1.37
CA VAL A 18 -2.73 -9.28 0.95
C VAL A 18 -2.51 -9.62 -0.53
N GLN A 19 -2.73 -10.87 -0.94
CA GLN A 19 -2.41 -11.29 -2.31
C GLN A 19 -3.37 -10.67 -3.33
N ARG A 20 -4.68 -10.93 -3.23
CA ARG A 20 -5.64 -10.38 -4.20
C ARG A 20 -5.78 -8.87 -4.10
N HIS A 21 -6.04 -8.36 -2.90
CA HIS A 21 -6.38 -6.94 -2.79
C HIS A 21 -5.16 -6.01 -2.78
N TYR A 22 -4.22 -6.22 -1.87
CA TYR A 22 -3.05 -5.34 -1.73
C TYR A 22 -2.05 -5.46 -2.90
N LEU A 23 -1.77 -6.67 -3.41
CA LEU A 23 -0.78 -6.87 -4.47
C LEU A 23 -1.34 -6.80 -5.90
N GLU A 24 -2.62 -7.12 -6.14
CA GLU A 24 -3.18 -7.12 -7.50
C GLU A 24 -4.09 -5.91 -7.76
N VAL A 25 -5.02 -5.62 -6.85
CA VAL A 25 -6.04 -4.55 -7.04
C VAL A 25 -5.48 -3.16 -6.77
N LEU A 26 -4.87 -2.93 -5.61
CA LEU A 26 -4.41 -1.59 -5.20
C LEU A 26 -3.40 -0.96 -6.18
N PRO A 27 -2.38 -1.68 -6.69
CA PRO A 27 -1.43 -1.08 -7.62
C PRO A 27 -2.09 -0.55 -8.90
N SER A 28 -3.17 -1.20 -9.35
CA SER A 28 -3.95 -0.75 -10.51
C SER A 28 -4.74 0.52 -10.22
N ARG A 29 -5.35 0.63 -9.03
CA ARG A 29 -6.03 1.86 -8.58
C ARG A 29 -5.06 3.02 -8.41
N TRP A 30 -3.90 2.75 -7.81
CA TRP A 30 -2.80 3.71 -7.68
C TRP A 30 -2.33 4.23 -9.04
N ARG A 31 -2.05 3.34 -10.01
CA ARG A 31 -1.66 3.75 -11.37
C ARG A 31 -2.65 4.73 -12.00
N ALA A 32 -3.94 4.43 -11.90
CA ALA A 32 -4.98 5.26 -12.50
C ALA A 32 -5.01 6.67 -11.91
N VAL A 33 -5.04 6.80 -10.58
CA VAL A 33 -5.10 8.13 -9.93
C VAL A 33 -3.79 8.90 -10.06
N LEU A 34 -2.63 8.25 -9.92
CA LEU A 34 -1.32 8.90 -10.02
C LEU A 34 -1.06 9.45 -11.42
N SER A 35 -1.46 8.71 -12.46
CA SER A 35 -1.34 9.16 -13.86
C SER A 35 -2.18 10.42 -14.11
N ARG A 36 -3.42 10.43 -13.61
CA ARG A 36 -4.31 11.59 -13.75
C ARG A 36 -3.80 12.80 -12.95
N LEU A 37 -3.39 12.59 -11.70
CA LEU A 37 -2.82 13.64 -10.86
C LEU A 37 -1.54 14.22 -11.48
N ALA A 38 -0.64 13.39 -12.00
CA ALA A 38 0.58 13.84 -12.67
C ALA A 38 0.27 14.71 -13.89
N LYS A 39 -0.69 14.30 -14.72
CA LYS A 39 -1.14 15.07 -15.88
C LYS A 39 -1.72 16.42 -15.44
N ASN A 40 -2.63 16.42 -14.47
CA ASN A 40 -3.30 17.63 -13.99
C ASN A 40 -2.31 18.59 -13.32
N THR A 41 -1.35 18.07 -12.54
CA THR A 41 -0.26 18.86 -11.96
C THR A 41 0.57 19.54 -13.05
N GLN A 42 0.98 18.81 -14.09
CA GLN A 42 1.76 19.38 -15.18
C GLN A 42 0.96 20.41 -16.00
N LEU A 43 -0.34 20.20 -16.18
CA LEU A 43 -1.22 21.21 -16.81
C LEU A 43 -1.27 22.47 -15.96
N ARG A 44 -1.39 22.33 -14.63
CA ARG A 44 -1.40 23.45 -13.69
C ARG A 44 -0.08 24.23 -13.69
N GLN A 45 1.05 23.54 -13.82
CA GLN A 45 2.39 24.15 -13.89
C GLN A 45 2.63 24.95 -15.18
N LYS A 46 1.93 24.62 -16.28
CA LYS A 46 2.03 25.32 -17.56
C LYS A 46 1.04 26.48 -17.73
N ALA A 47 0.06 26.60 -16.84
CA ALA A 47 -0.94 27.66 -16.91
C ALA A 47 -0.36 28.97 -16.37
N ASP A 48 0.00 29.90 -17.27
CA ASP A 48 0.74 31.12 -16.92
C ASP A 48 -0.09 32.17 -16.17
N VAL A 49 -1.43 32.25 -16.31
CA VAL A 49 -2.19 33.37 -15.71
C VAL A 49 -3.63 33.04 -15.28
N VAL A 50 -4.37 32.17 -16.00
CA VAL A 50 -5.76 31.86 -15.63
C VAL A 50 -5.86 30.42 -15.13
N VAL A 51 -5.98 30.28 -13.82
CA VAL A 51 -6.22 28.98 -13.19
C VAL A 51 -7.70 28.64 -13.37
N ASP A 52 -7.98 27.62 -14.17
CA ASP A 52 -9.32 27.03 -14.22
C ASP A 52 -9.64 26.45 -12.84
N ASN A 53 -10.67 26.99 -12.17
CA ASN A 53 -11.14 26.51 -10.87
C ASN A 53 -11.50 25.02 -10.92
N ASN A 54 -11.91 24.51 -12.09
CA ASN A 54 -12.18 23.09 -12.29
C ASN A 54 -10.90 22.24 -12.17
N LEU A 55 -9.77 22.72 -12.70
CA LEU A 55 -8.50 21.98 -12.63
C LEU A 55 -7.98 21.85 -11.19
N LEU A 56 -8.11 22.89 -10.37
CA LEU A 56 -7.74 22.80 -8.96
C LEU A 56 -8.66 21.85 -8.18
N SER A 57 -9.96 21.88 -8.48
CA SER A 57 -10.93 20.95 -7.91
C SER A 57 -10.59 19.50 -8.29
N ASP A 58 -10.22 19.24 -9.55
CA ASP A 58 -9.84 17.91 -10.02
C ASP A 58 -8.57 17.40 -9.34
N ILE A 59 -7.55 18.26 -9.18
CA ILE A 59 -6.32 17.94 -8.45
C ILE A 59 -6.63 17.59 -6.99
N GLN A 60 -7.50 18.38 -6.34
CA GLN A 60 -7.90 18.12 -4.95
C GLN A 60 -8.65 16.79 -4.83
N ALA A 61 -9.59 16.51 -5.74
CA ALA A 61 -10.31 15.24 -5.78
C ALA A 61 -9.36 14.05 -5.99
N ASP A 62 -8.32 14.20 -6.81
CA ASP A 62 -7.29 13.18 -6.99
C ASP A 62 -6.48 12.93 -5.70
N PHE A 63 -6.14 13.97 -4.94
CA PHE A 63 -5.52 13.80 -3.62
C PHE A 63 -6.46 13.12 -2.61
N ASP A 64 -7.75 13.44 -2.63
CA ASP A 64 -8.73 12.81 -1.75
C ASP A 64 -8.86 11.30 -2.06
N LEU A 65 -8.87 10.93 -3.34
CA LEU A 65 -8.81 9.53 -3.76
C LEU A 65 -7.52 8.83 -3.31
N ILE A 66 -6.38 9.51 -3.41
CA ILE A 66 -5.10 8.98 -2.91
C ILE A 66 -5.15 8.76 -1.39
N HIS A 67 -5.70 9.70 -0.63
CA HIS A 67 -5.87 9.53 0.81
C HIS A 67 -6.81 8.37 1.16
N ALA A 68 -7.87 8.15 0.36
CA ALA A 68 -8.73 6.98 0.51
C ALA A 68 -7.99 5.65 0.23
N LEU A 69 -7.11 5.61 -0.78
CA LEU A 69 -6.26 4.44 -1.06
C LEU A 69 -5.26 4.19 0.08
N LEU A 70 -4.63 5.23 0.62
CA LEU A 70 -3.73 5.11 1.78
C LEU A 70 -4.48 4.59 3.01
N ALA A 71 -5.68 5.11 3.28
CA ALA A 71 -6.53 4.62 4.37
C ALA A 71 -6.89 3.14 4.18
N GLU A 72 -7.13 2.71 2.95
CA GLU A 72 -7.36 1.30 2.60
C GLU A 72 -6.12 0.42 2.85
N GLU A 73 -4.92 0.86 2.45
CA GLU A 73 -3.66 0.14 2.76
C GLU A 73 -3.42 0.03 4.27
N HIS A 74 -3.61 1.13 5.01
CA HIS A 74 -3.54 1.14 6.48
C HIS A 74 -4.54 0.18 7.13
N ARG A 75 -5.76 0.11 6.59
CA ARG A 75 -6.76 -0.84 7.08
C ARG A 75 -6.29 -2.28 6.91
N ILE A 76 -5.78 -2.64 5.73
CA ILE A 76 -5.24 -3.98 5.48
C ILE A 76 -4.08 -4.26 6.44
N TYR A 77 -3.14 -3.33 6.59
CA TYR A 77 -2.03 -3.45 7.53
C TYR A 77 -2.51 -3.72 8.97
N ARG A 78 -3.46 -2.93 9.49
CA ARG A 78 -4.00 -3.11 10.86
C ARG A 78 -4.74 -4.44 11.04
N GLU A 79 -5.50 -4.86 10.03
CA GLU A 79 -6.09 -6.21 9.99
C GLU A 79 -4.99 -7.28 10.09
N GLY A 80 -3.91 -7.14 9.33
CA GLY A 80 -2.77 -8.06 9.35
C GLY A 80 -2.06 -8.14 10.68
N VAL A 81 -1.77 -7.00 11.33
CA VAL A 81 -1.18 -6.98 12.67
C VAL A 81 -2.05 -7.75 13.66
N THR A 82 -3.37 -7.54 13.62
CA THR A 82 -4.32 -8.23 14.50
C THR A 82 -4.37 -9.75 14.21
N CYS A 83 -4.41 -10.12 12.93
CA CYS A 83 -4.59 -11.51 12.48
C CYS A 83 -3.31 -12.36 12.51
N LEU A 84 -2.12 -11.75 12.43
CA LEU A 84 -0.85 -12.47 12.22
C LEU A 84 0.17 -12.27 13.33
N CYS A 85 0.11 -11.17 14.09
CA CYS A 85 1.09 -10.86 15.13
C CYS A 85 0.63 -11.19 16.54
N SER A 86 -0.52 -11.85 16.68
CA SER A 86 -1.03 -12.35 17.97
C SER A 86 -0.36 -13.68 18.32
N PRO A 87 0.38 -13.79 19.44
CA PRO A 87 1.02 -15.03 19.82
C PRO A 87 -0.02 -16.08 20.28
N ALA A 88 -0.01 -17.26 19.66
CA ALA A 88 -0.92 -18.35 20.00
C ALA A 88 -0.32 -19.39 20.96
N SER A 89 1.01 -19.54 21.00
CA SER A 89 1.70 -20.51 21.87
C SER A 89 3.22 -20.25 21.97
N SER A 90 3.90 -20.71 23.01
CA SER A 90 5.37 -20.69 23.07
C SER A 90 5.96 -21.91 22.36
N GLY A 91 6.42 -21.75 21.13
CA GLY A 91 7.10 -22.81 20.38
C GLY A 91 7.94 -22.27 19.22
N GLU A 92 8.99 -22.98 18.83
CA GLU A 92 9.95 -22.51 17.80
C GLU A 92 9.29 -22.27 16.43
N ALA A 93 8.33 -23.13 16.05
CA ALA A 93 7.53 -22.96 14.85
C ALA A 93 6.68 -21.67 14.91
N GLU A 94 6.13 -21.34 16.07
CA GLU A 94 5.39 -20.09 16.27
C GLU A 94 6.31 -18.87 16.18
N THR A 95 7.50 -18.94 16.78
CA THR A 95 8.50 -17.87 16.68
C THR A 95 8.87 -17.57 15.23
N ARG A 96 9.05 -18.61 14.40
CA ARG A 96 9.33 -18.45 12.97
C ARG A 96 8.15 -17.82 12.21
N ARG A 97 6.91 -18.24 12.50
CA ARG A 97 5.70 -17.64 11.93
C ARG A 97 5.58 -16.17 12.27
N LEU A 98 5.73 -15.84 13.56
CA LEU A 98 5.61 -14.48 14.06
C LEU A 98 6.68 -13.57 13.45
N ALA A 99 7.93 -14.02 13.36
CA ALA A 99 9.01 -13.27 12.74
C ALA A 99 8.72 -12.99 11.25
N ALA A 100 8.27 -13.98 10.50
CA ALA A 100 7.92 -13.81 9.09
C ALA A 100 6.70 -12.88 8.89
N ALA A 101 5.70 -12.98 9.78
CA ALA A 101 4.55 -12.06 9.78
C ALA A 101 4.98 -10.62 10.09
N GLN A 102 5.83 -10.42 11.09
CA GLN A 102 6.37 -9.10 11.45
C GLN A 102 7.18 -8.49 10.30
N GLN A 103 8.01 -9.28 9.62
CA GLN A 103 8.74 -8.82 8.44
C GLN A 103 7.81 -8.36 7.31
N LEU A 104 6.74 -9.12 7.04
CA LEU A 104 5.73 -8.73 6.06
C LEU A 104 5.04 -7.42 6.46
N MET A 105 4.59 -7.31 7.71
CA MET A 105 3.93 -6.12 8.24
C MET A 105 4.84 -4.89 8.20
N GLN A 106 6.12 -5.06 8.57
CA GLN A 106 7.11 -4.00 8.46
C GLN A 106 7.31 -3.56 7.00
N GLY A 107 7.38 -4.51 6.07
CA GLY A 107 7.48 -4.20 4.63
C GLY A 107 6.28 -3.40 4.12
N MET A 108 5.07 -3.75 4.54
CA MET A 108 3.85 -3.00 4.21
C MET A 108 3.90 -1.58 4.79
N LEU A 109 4.23 -1.44 6.07
CA LEU A 109 4.29 -0.14 6.74
C LEU A 109 5.35 0.78 6.10
N SER A 110 6.52 0.25 5.75
CA SER A 110 7.55 1.00 5.02
C SER A 110 7.05 1.51 3.66
N CYS A 111 6.30 0.68 2.93
CA CYS A 111 5.71 1.09 1.65
C CYS A 111 4.66 2.19 1.83
N ILE A 112 3.80 2.08 2.85
CA ILE A 112 2.77 3.07 3.17
C ILE A 112 3.43 4.40 3.57
N ALA A 113 4.37 4.39 4.51
CA ALA A 113 5.07 5.58 4.98
C ALA A 113 5.81 6.31 3.83
N MET A 114 6.44 5.56 2.93
CA MET A 114 7.04 6.13 1.73
C MET A 114 5.99 6.84 0.87
N LYS A 115 4.85 6.20 0.57
CA LYS A 115 3.78 6.84 -0.21
C LYS A 115 3.28 8.11 0.46
N GLU A 116 3.02 8.08 1.76
CA GLU A 116 2.57 9.26 2.52
C GLU A 116 3.54 10.43 2.40
N LEU A 117 4.85 10.17 2.56
CA LEU A 117 5.88 11.19 2.42
C LEU A 117 5.89 11.81 1.01
N LEU A 118 5.86 10.96 -0.02
CA LEU A 118 5.91 11.42 -1.41
C LEU A 118 4.66 12.22 -1.79
N ILE A 119 3.48 11.77 -1.36
CA ILE A 119 2.21 12.45 -1.61
C ILE A 119 2.12 13.77 -0.85
N ALA A 120 2.56 13.80 0.41
CA ALA A 120 2.60 15.04 1.20
C ALA A 120 3.53 16.08 0.56
N HIS A 121 4.71 15.65 0.11
CA HIS A 121 5.63 16.54 -0.60
C HIS A 121 5.02 17.03 -1.92
N TRP A 122 4.45 16.14 -2.74
CA TRP A 122 3.80 16.52 -3.98
C TRP A 122 2.70 17.57 -3.74
N LYS A 123 1.82 17.34 -2.76
CA LYS A 123 0.75 18.28 -2.42
C LYS A 123 1.29 19.64 -1.94
N GLY A 124 2.37 19.65 -1.16
CA GLY A 124 3.01 20.87 -0.66
C GLY A 124 3.81 21.65 -1.72
N ALA A 125 4.31 20.97 -2.75
CA ALA A 125 5.18 21.54 -3.78
C ALA A 125 4.57 21.41 -5.20
N LEU A 126 3.26 21.63 -5.34
CA LEU A 126 2.53 21.42 -6.59
C LEU A 126 3.10 22.18 -7.80
N LEU A 127 3.60 23.41 -7.59
CA LEU A 127 4.14 24.24 -8.67
C LEU A 127 5.64 23.99 -8.91
N ASP A 128 6.36 23.50 -7.91
CA ASP A 128 7.83 23.38 -7.95
C ASP A 128 8.30 21.96 -8.29
N THR A 129 7.41 20.96 -8.19
CA THR A 129 7.78 19.56 -8.43
C THR A 129 7.97 19.29 -9.92
N SER A 130 9.21 19.02 -10.34
CA SER A 130 9.52 18.77 -11.76
C SER A 130 8.82 17.51 -12.34
N PRO A 131 8.58 17.46 -13.67
CA PRO A 131 8.01 16.27 -14.32
C PRO A 131 8.82 14.98 -14.16
N SER A 132 10.15 15.04 -14.00
CA SER A 132 10.97 13.87 -13.68
C SER A 132 10.69 13.38 -12.26
N THR A 133 10.60 14.29 -11.29
CA THR A 133 10.23 13.96 -9.89
C THR A 133 8.85 13.30 -9.83
N LEU A 134 7.86 13.83 -10.56
CA LEU A 134 6.51 13.24 -10.62
C LEU A 134 6.52 11.79 -11.14
N ARG A 135 7.34 11.49 -12.15
CA ARG A 135 7.51 10.12 -12.66
C ARG A 135 8.12 9.18 -11.61
N VAL A 136 9.11 9.66 -10.86
CA VAL A 136 9.71 8.91 -9.75
C VAL A 136 8.68 8.63 -8.67
N TYR A 137 7.88 9.63 -8.28
CA TYR A 137 6.83 9.45 -7.27
C TYR A 137 5.79 8.43 -7.71
N CYS A 138 5.33 8.52 -8.96
CA CYS A 138 4.39 7.55 -9.51
C CYS A 138 4.96 6.14 -9.42
N HIS A 139 6.19 5.93 -9.91
CA HIS A 139 6.84 4.62 -9.89
C HIS A 139 7.01 4.07 -8.46
N ALA A 140 7.51 4.90 -7.54
CA ALA A 140 7.73 4.50 -6.15
C ALA A 140 6.44 4.11 -5.43
N CYS A 141 5.32 4.78 -5.72
CA CYS A 141 4.03 4.43 -5.13
C CYS A 141 3.45 3.10 -5.65
N ILE A 142 3.96 2.57 -6.77
CA ILE A 142 3.43 1.35 -7.40
C ILE A 142 4.31 0.13 -7.14
N SER A 143 5.62 0.32 -7.01
CA SER A 143 6.61 -0.77 -7.05
C SER A 143 6.63 -1.69 -5.82
N ASN A 144 6.08 -1.26 -4.67
CA ASN A 144 5.99 -2.03 -3.41
C ASN A 144 7.24 -2.91 -3.11
N PRO A 145 8.46 -2.34 -3.04
CA PRO A 145 9.71 -3.11 -3.07
C PRO A 145 9.91 -4.06 -1.88
N HIS A 146 9.19 -3.85 -0.78
CA HIS A 146 9.34 -4.63 0.45
C HIS A 146 8.28 -5.74 0.61
N VAL A 147 7.33 -5.85 -0.32
CA VAL A 147 6.24 -6.82 -0.24
C VAL A 147 6.09 -7.53 -1.59
N SER A 148 6.32 -8.84 -1.60
CA SER A 148 6.22 -9.67 -2.80
C SER A 148 5.24 -10.82 -2.60
N ALA A 149 4.66 -11.31 -3.69
CA ALA A 149 3.80 -12.50 -3.67
C ALA A 149 4.54 -13.70 -3.06
N THR A 150 5.83 -13.88 -3.38
CA THR A 150 6.66 -14.94 -2.81
C THR A 150 6.78 -14.86 -1.28
N ASN A 151 6.84 -13.67 -0.70
CA ASN A 151 6.86 -13.52 0.77
C ASN A 151 5.53 -13.96 1.39
N VAL A 152 4.40 -13.65 0.73
CA VAL A 152 3.06 -14.07 1.16
C VAL A 152 2.91 -15.59 1.04
N GLU A 153 3.34 -16.19 -0.06
CA GLU A 153 3.32 -17.66 -0.27
C GLU A 153 4.15 -18.41 0.78
N ARG A 154 5.35 -17.91 1.08
CA ARG A 154 6.20 -18.48 2.14
C ARG A 154 5.52 -18.42 3.51
N LEU A 155 4.88 -17.29 3.83
CA LEU A 155 4.16 -17.15 5.09
C LEU A 155 2.93 -18.06 5.14
N LEU A 156 2.18 -18.17 4.04
CA LEU A 156 1.05 -19.09 3.91
C LEU A 156 1.47 -20.54 4.18
N ALA A 157 2.62 -20.98 3.64
CA ALA A 157 3.13 -22.33 3.85
C ALA A 157 3.32 -22.67 5.34
N LEU A 158 3.72 -21.69 6.16
CA LEU A 158 3.89 -21.86 7.61
C LEU A 158 2.56 -22.02 8.36
N TYR A 159 1.44 -21.59 7.79
CA TYR A 159 0.09 -21.82 8.34
C TYR A 159 -0.57 -23.11 7.83
N THR A 160 0.05 -23.80 6.87
CA THR A 160 -0.41 -25.09 6.34
C THR A 160 0.35 -26.30 6.86
N LEU A 161 1.52 -26.10 7.49
CA LEU A 161 2.28 -27.17 8.13
C LEU A 161 1.57 -27.64 9.41
N PRO A 162 1.39 -28.96 9.61
CA PRO A 162 0.69 -29.55 10.75
C PRO A 162 1.42 -29.38 12.08
#